data_AF-A0A160IJU7-F1
#
_entry.id   AF-A0A160IJU7-F1
#
_cell.length_a   1.000
_cell.length_b   1.000
_cell.length_c   1.000
_cell.angle_alpha   90.00
_cell.angle_beta   90.00
_cell.angle_gamma   90.00
#
_symmetry.space_group_name_H-M   'P 1'
#
loop_
_entity.id
_entity.type
_entity.pdbx_description
1 polymer ?
#
loop_
_entity_poly.entity_id
_entity_poly.type
_entity_poly.pdbx_seq_one_letter_code
_entity_poly.pdbx_strand_id
1 'polypeptide(L)'
;MKKRIVLSFVFILLIISSVAIYKYVLEKDRYSSVSIVPENRNDLPLYDGLEFQENHYLIEGNHWNNIYEFYRDTLPNHGWKLVFKQASIKDSGGFMLRFQKKDKELHIGGGWNPYANETETTFDLNPVLHKTMWIDQKPRSICVYLNKNAVNCNKITDQNKIEQFIKMVDEDAVNKDDAPLQKEFGIVDVNGEKIEIHYDPLLPSFTLKKADERKQMKPEALLELLGLTHLQER
;
A
#
# COMPACT_ATOMS: atom_id res chain seq x y z
N MET A 1 14.24 24.10 -52.47
CA MET A 1 13.51 22.83 -52.25
C MET A 1 13.89 22.14 -50.93
N LYS A 2 15.18 21.90 -50.61
CA LYS A 2 15.60 21.21 -49.38
C LYS A 2 15.02 21.76 -48.06
N LYS A 3 14.98 23.09 -47.88
CA LYS A 3 14.41 23.72 -46.67
C LYS A 3 12.90 23.50 -46.50
N ARG A 4 12.13 23.42 -47.59
CA ARG A 4 10.68 23.15 -47.55
C ARG A 4 10.39 21.69 -47.20
N ILE A 5 11.23 20.77 -47.68
CA ILE A 5 11.14 19.33 -47.33
C ILE A 5 11.45 19.10 -45.85
N VAL A 6 12.49 19.75 -45.32
CA VAL A 6 12.82 19.68 -43.88
C VAL A 6 11.69 20.26 -43.03
N LEU A 7 11.12 21.40 -43.42
CA LEU A 7 10.00 22.02 -42.69
C LEU A 7 8.75 21.13 -42.68
N SER A 8 8.41 20.51 -43.81
CA SER A 8 7.31 19.53 -43.90
C SER A 8 7.56 18.30 -43.04
N PHE A 9 8.79 17.79 -42.99
CA PHE A 9 9.14 16.65 -42.14
C PHE A 9 9.00 16.98 -40.65
N VAL A 10 9.47 18.15 -40.22
CA VAL A 10 9.28 18.65 -38.84
C VAL A 10 7.79 18.79 -38.51
N PHE A 11 6.98 19.29 -39.44
CA PHE A 11 5.54 19.45 -39.24
C PHE A 11 4.82 18.10 -39.10
N ILE A 12 5.20 17.10 -39.91
CA ILE A 12 4.67 15.72 -39.79
C ILE A 12 5.05 15.11 -38.43
N LEU A 13 6.30 15.28 -38.00
CA LEU A 13 6.74 14.80 -36.69
C LEU A 13 5.96 15.44 -35.54
N LEU A 14 5.68 16.75 -35.62
CA LEU A 14 4.86 17.46 -34.62
C LEU A 14 3.43 16.93 -34.56
N ILE A 15 2.82 16.60 -35.71
CA ILE A 15 1.48 16.00 -35.73
C ILE A 15 1.51 14.61 -35.08
N ILE A 16 2.48 13.77 -35.46
CA ILE A 16 2.62 12.41 -34.91
C ILE A 16 2.85 12.48 -33.39
N SER A 17 3.74 13.36 -32.92
CA SER A 17 4.00 13.53 -31.48
C SER A 17 2.76 14.04 -30.74
N SER A 18 2.01 14.97 -31.33
CA SER A 18 0.79 15.51 -30.71
C SER A 18 -0.29 14.44 -30.58
N VAL A 19 -0.49 13.61 -31.61
CA VAL A 19 -1.42 12.47 -31.56
C VAL A 19 -0.97 11.44 -30.53
N ALA A 20 0.34 11.15 -30.45
CA ALA A 20 0.88 10.22 -29.47
C ALA A 20 0.67 10.70 -28.03
N ILE A 21 0.96 11.99 -27.76
CA ILE A 21 0.73 12.61 -26.44
C ILE A 21 -0.76 12.61 -26.10
N TYR A 22 -1.63 12.96 -27.05
CA TYR A 22 -3.07 12.96 -26.84
C TYR A 22 -3.60 11.58 -26.45
N LYS A 23 -3.19 10.52 -27.18
CA LYS A 23 -3.56 9.14 -26.84
C LYS A 23 -3.05 8.72 -25.47
N TYR A 24 -1.79 9.06 -25.15
CA TYR A 24 -1.21 8.75 -23.85
C TYR A 24 -1.96 9.41 -22.69
N VAL A 25 -2.35 10.69 -22.84
CA VAL A 25 -3.14 11.40 -21.81
C VAL A 25 -4.51 10.77 -21.64
N LEU A 26 -5.20 10.47 -22.75
CA LEU A 26 -6.54 9.89 -22.72
C LEU A 26 -6.56 8.50 -22.07
N GLU A 27 -5.53 7.69 -22.32
CA GLU A 27 -5.35 6.39 -21.69
C GLU A 27 -5.04 6.51 -20.20
N LYS A 28 -4.20 7.48 -19.81
CA LYS A 28 -3.92 7.75 -18.40
C LYS A 28 -5.16 8.19 -17.64
N ASP A 29 -5.98 9.05 -18.24
CA ASP A 29 -7.23 9.53 -17.64
C ASP A 29 -8.25 8.41 -17.50
N ARG A 30 -8.34 7.52 -18.52
CA ARG A 30 -9.21 6.32 -18.49
C ARG A 30 -8.97 5.47 -17.24
N TYR A 31 -7.72 5.21 -16.90
CA TYR A 31 -7.35 4.33 -15.78
C TYR A 31 -6.99 5.07 -14.48
N SER A 32 -7.33 6.36 -14.36
CA SER A 32 -6.93 7.20 -13.23
C SER A 32 -7.53 6.77 -11.88
N SER A 33 -8.62 5.99 -11.90
CA SER A 33 -9.37 5.50 -10.75
C SER A 33 -8.84 4.17 -10.17
N VAL A 34 -7.92 3.48 -10.85
CA VAL A 34 -7.48 2.13 -10.50
C VAL A 34 -6.00 2.06 -10.13
N SER A 35 -5.69 1.15 -9.21
CA SER A 35 -4.30 0.94 -8.74
C SER A 35 -3.46 0.08 -9.72
N ILE A 36 -4.12 -0.66 -10.62
CA ILE A 36 -3.48 -1.55 -11.59
C ILE A 36 -4.33 -1.72 -12.85
N VAL A 37 -3.64 -1.89 -13.99
CA VAL A 37 -4.22 -2.14 -15.31
C VAL A 37 -3.60 -3.43 -15.87
N PRO A 38 -4.32 -4.56 -15.90
CA PRO A 38 -3.83 -5.84 -16.42
C PRO A 38 -3.23 -5.77 -17.84
N GLU A 39 -3.86 -5.05 -18.76
CA GLU A 39 -3.46 -4.93 -20.19
C GLU A 39 -2.03 -4.41 -20.35
N ASN A 40 -1.57 -3.61 -19.39
CA ASN A 40 -0.26 -2.97 -19.41
C ASN A 40 0.83 -3.83 -18.73
N ARG A 41 0.55 -5.11 -18.43
CA ARG A 41 1.43 -5.98 -17.64
C ARG A 41 1.56 -7.39 -18.20
N ASN A 42 2.80 -7.82 -18.38
CA ASN A 42 3.11 -9.21 -18.79
C ASN A 42 2.91 -10.24 -17.67
N ASP A 43 2.84 -9.78 -16.42
CA ASP A 43 2.71 -10.66 -15.25
C ASP A 43 1.29 -10.76 -14.69
N LEU A 44 0.32 -10.10 -15.33
CA LEU A 44 -1.09 -10.15 -14.98
C LEU A 44 -1.92 -10.21 -16.28
N PRO A 45 -2.08 -11.41 -16.88
CA PRO A 45 -2.89 -11.55 -18.07
C PRO A 45 -4.35 -11.20 -17.80
N LEU A 46 -5.01 -10.54 -18.75
CA LEU A 46 -6.45 -10.25 -18.67
C LEU A 46 -7.24 -11.46 -19.19
N TYR A 47 -8.31 -11.83 -18.50
CA TYR A 47 -9.23 -12.87 -18.99
C TYR A 47 -9.93 -12.37 -20.27
N ASP A 48 -9.94 -13.21 -21.31
CA ASP A 48 -10.47 -12.82 -22.62
C ASP A 48 -11.95 -12.41 -22.54
N GLY A 49 -12.25 -11.23 -23.10
CA GLY A 49 -13.60 -10.65 -23.11
C GLY A 49 -13.91 -9.73 -21.94
N LEU A 50 -13.03 -9.59 -20.95
CA LEU A 50 -13.14 -8.52 -19.95
C LEU A 50 -12.81 -7.17 -20.59
N GLU A 51 -13.72 -6.21 -20.46
CA GLU A 51 -13.53 -4.84 -20.95
C GLU A 51 -13.59 -3.84 -19.81
N PHE A 52 -12.60 -2.94 -19.76
CA PHE A 52 -12.53 -1.91 -18.72
C PHE A 52 -13.64 -0.86 -18.86
N GLN A 53 -14.42 -0.70 -17.80
CA GLN A 53 -15.43 0.34 -17.60
C GLN A 53 -15.20 1.06 -16.28
N GLU A 54 -14.85 2.34 -16.36
CA GLU A 54 -14.62 3.28 -15.25
C GLU A 54 -13.64 2.83 -14.17
N ASN A 55 -13.99 1.87 -13.32
CA ASN A 55 -13.19 1.36 -12.21
C ASN A 55 -13.21 -0.18 -12.09
N HIS A 56 -13.85 -0.88 -13.02
CA HIS A 56 -13.97 -2.34 -13.02
C HIS A 56 -13.91 -2.89 -14.46
N TYR A 57 -13.90 -4.21 -14.59
CA TYR A 57 -13.96 -4.91 -15.87
C TYR A 57 -15.28 -5.66 -15.96
N LEU A 58 -15.94 -5.57 -17.12
CA LEU A 58 -17.20 -6.25 -17.40
C LEU A 58 -17.05 -7.27 -18.51
N ILE A 59 -17.84 -8.33 -18.43
CA ILE A 59 -18.12 -9.26 -19.53
C ILE A 59 -19.59 -9.64 -19.49
N GLU A 60 -20.26 -9.64 -20.65
CA GLU A 60 -21.66 -10.07 -20.74
C GLU A 60 -21.79 -11.55 -20.37
N GLY A 61 -22.80 -11.89 -19.59
CA GLY A 61 -23.12 -13.25 -19.17
C GLY A 61 -22.50 -13.67 -17.83
N ASN A 62 -22.75 -14.92 -17.47
CA ASN A 62 -22.28 -15.52 -16.23
C ASN A 62 -20.93 -16.21 -16.45
N HIS A 63 -19.84 -15.49 -16.13
CA HIS A 63 -18.46 -15.94 -16.33
C HIS A 63 -17.65 -16.00 -15.02
N TRP A 64 -18.25 -15.70 -13.87
CA TRP A 64 -17.50 -15.53 -12.61
C TRP A 64 -16.65 -16.76 -12.27
N ASN A 65 -17.14 -17.98 -12.50
CA ASN A 65 -16.40 -19.21 -12.19
C ASN A 65 -15.21 -19.40 -13.14
N ASN A 66 -15.38 -19.10 -14.43
CA ASN A 66 -14.30 -19.21 -15.41
C ASN A 66 -13.19 -18.20 -15.13
N ILE A 67 -13.56 -16.97 -14.76
CA ILE A 67 -12.62 -15.92 -14.36
C ILE A 67 -11.87 -16.33 -13.09
N TYR A 68 -12.58 -16.84 -12.10
CA TYR A 68 -11.98 -17.38 -10.88
C TYR A 68 -10.95 -18.48 -11.17
N GLU A 69 -11.32 -19.48 -11.98
CA GLU A 69 -10.43 -20.58 -12.36
C GLU A 69 -9.22 -20.09 -13.16
N PHE A 70 -9.44 -19.21 -14.14
CA PHE A 70 -8.38 -18.60 -14.93
C PHE A 70 -7.32 -17.94 -14.04
N TYR A 71 -7.72 -17.05 -13.13
CA TYR A 71 -6.76 -16.34 -12.29
C TYR A 71 -6.09 -17.25 -11.26
N ARG A 72 -6.86 -18.17 -10.65
CA ARG A 72 -6.34 -19.16 -9.71
C ARG A 72 -5.21 -19.99 -10.32
N ASP A 73 -5.36 -20.41 -11.58
CA ASP A 73 -4.46 -21.36 -12.22
C ASP A 73 -3.36 -20.67 -13.02
N THR A 74 -3.62 -19.49 -13.58
CA THR A 74 -2.68 -18.76 -14.43
C THR A 74 -1.65 -17.98 -13.61
N LEU A 75 -2.08 -17.20 -12.61
CA LEU A 75 -1.18 -16.29 -11.89
C LEU A 75 0.02 -16.96 -11.18
N PRO A 76 -0.12 -18.18 -10.61
CA PRO A 76 1.03 -18.92 -10.10
C PRO A 76 2.17 -19.10 -11.12
N ASN A 77 1.83 -19.31 -12.39
CA ASN A 77 2.81 -19.45 -13.47
C ASN A 77 3.52 -18.13 -13.82
N HIS A 78 2.96 -16.99 -13.40
CA HIS A 78 3.57 -15.65 -13.53
C HIS A 78 4.26 -15.17 -12.24
N GLY A 79 4.55 -16.10 -11.31
CA GLY A 79 5.30 -15.84 -10.08
C GLY A 79 4.48 -15.19 -8.96
N TRP A 80 3.16 -15.25 -9.03
CA TRP A 80 2.25 -14.82 -7.97
C TRP A 80 1.92 -15.99 -7.04
N LYS A 81 2.10 -15.82 -5.72
CA LYS A 81 1.74 -16.83 -4.73
C LYS A 81 0.31 -16.62 -4.26
N LEU A 82 -0.56 -17.60 -4.45
CA LEU A 82 -1.92 -17.54 -3.89
C LEU A 82 -1.86 -17.58 -2.35
N VAL A 83 -2.40 -16.55 -1.69
CA VAL A 83 -2.43 -16.43 -0.22
C VAL A 83 -3.85 -16.48 0.36
N PHE A 84 -4.87 -16.19 -0.46
CA PHE A 84 -6.28 -16.30 -0.07
C PHE A 84 -7.15 -16.68 -1.26
N LYS A 85 -8.15 -17.52 -1.02
CA LYS A 85 -9.21 -17.83 -2.00
C LYS A 85 -10.54 -18.03 -1.31
N GLN A 86 -11.59 -17.51 -1.94
CA GLN A 86 -12.97 -17.74 -1.56
C GLN A 86 -13.84 -17.69 -2.82
N ALA A 87 -14.84 -18.56 -2.89
CA ALA A 87 -15.87 -18.53 -3.90
C ALA A 87 -17.22 -18.93 -3.27
N SER A 88 -18.30 -18.32 -3.73
CA SER A 88 -19.67 -18.62 -3.29
C SER A 88 -20.58 -18.71 -4.51
N ILE A 89 -21.51 -19.66 -4.47
CA ILE A 89 -22.51 -19.89 -5.52
C ILE A 89 -23.87 -19.28 -5.13
N LYS A 90 -24.01 -18.81 -3.89
CA LYS A 90 -25.31 -18.38 -3.34
C LYS A 90 -25.68 -16.97 -3.80
N ASP A 91 -26.92 -16.78 -4.26
CA ASP A 91 -27.62 -15.53 -4.57
C ASP A 91 -27.03 -14.60 -5.67
N SER A 92 -25.82 -14.86 -6.15
CA SER A 92 -25.15 -14.29 -7.34
C SER A 92 -23.71 -14.72 -7.19
N GLY A 93 -23.28 -15.72 -7.96
CA GLY A 93 -21.98 -16.36 -7.73
C GLY A 93 -20.83 -15.35 -7.83
N GLY A 94 -19.83 -15.52 -6.98
CA GLY A 94 -18.71 -14.59 -6.91
C GLY A 94 -17.50 -15.16 -6.19
N PHE A 95 -16.38 -14.46 -6.30
CA PHE A 95 -15.09 -14.89 -5.81
C PHE A 95 -14.24 -13.74 -5.28
N MET A 96 -13.30 -14.11 -4.42
CA MET A 96 -12.20 -13.26 -3.97
C MET A 96 -10.92 -14.09 -3.98
N LEU A 97 -9.90 -13.57 -4.66
CA LEU A 97 -8.55 -14.12 -4.70
C LEU A 97 -7.58 -13.07 -4.18
N ARG A 98 -6.57 -13.49 -3.41
CA ARG A 98 -5.40 -12.66 -3.11
C ARG A 98 -4.13 -13.39 -3.45
N PHE A 99 -3.25 -12.68 -4.12
CA PHE A 99 -1.94 -13.16 -4.51
C PHE A 99 -0.85 -12.24 -4.01
N GLN A 100 0.28 -12.81 -3.61
CA GLN A 100 1.44 -12.05 -3.17
C GLN A 100 2.61 -12.27 -4.13
N LYS A 101 3.32 -11.19 -4.47
CA LYS A 101 4.56 -11.23 -5.25
C LYS A 101 5.49 -10.12 -4.78
N LYS A 102 6.62 -10.53 -4.17
CA LYS A 102 7.53 -9.61 -3.47
C LYS A 102 6.74 -8.78 -2.43
N ASP A 103 6.89 -7.46 -2.45
CA ASP A 103 6.25 -6.54 -1.51
C ASP A 103 4.89 -6.03 -2.02
N LYS A 104 4.20 -6.82 -2.84
CA LYS A 104 2.90 -6.46 -3.41
C LYS A 104 1.88 -7.57 -3.23
N GLU A 105 0.65 -7.19 -2.94
CA GLU A 105 -0.51 -8.06 -2.84
C GLU A 105 -1.55 -7.62 -3.87
N LEU A 106 -1.90 -8.52 -4.79
CA LEU A 106 -2.95 -8.34 -5.79
C LEU A 106 -4.23 -8.98 -5.27
N HIS A 107 -5.30 -8.19 -5.20
CA HIS A 107 -6.65 -8.62 -4.89
C HIS A 107 -7.44 -8.67 -6.18
N ILE A 108 -8.14 -9.77 -6.41
CA ILE A 108 -9.04 -9.93 -7.55
C ILE A 108 -10.38 -10.37 -7.00
N GLY A 109 -11.39 -9.52 -7.19
CA GLY A 109 -12.76 -9.80 -6.81
C GLY A 109 -13.62 -9.85 -8.05
N GLY A 110 -14.69 -10.64 -8.04
CA GLY A 110 -15.65 -10.60 -9.11
C GLY A 110 -16.92 -11.36 -8.81
N GLY A 111 -17.97 -11.08 -9.55
CA GLY A 111 -19.27 -11.69 -9.35
C GLY A 111 -20.22 -11.45 -10.52
N TRP A 112 -21.17 -12.37 -10.68
CA TRP A 112 -22.21 -12.27 -11.69
C TRP A 112 -23.41 -11.49 -11.16
N ASN A 113 -23.78 -10.42 -11.86
CA ASN A 113 -25.00 -9.67 -11.63
C ASN A 113 -26.11 -10.19 -12.59
N PRO A 114 -27.10 -10.96 -12.09
CA PRO A 114 -28.17 -11.49 -12.92
C PRO A 114 -29.11 -10.42 -13.48
N TYR A 115 -29.18 -9.23 -12.86
CA TYR A 115 -30.06 -8.15 -13.31
C TYR A 115 -29.51 -7.43 -14.55
N ALA A 116 -28.19 -7.25 -14.60
CA ALA A 116 -27.50 -6.67 -15.76
C ALA A 116 -27.10 -7.73 -16.79
N ASN A 117 -27.16 -9.02 -16.43
CA ASN A 117 -26.61 -10.13 -17.20
C ASN A 117 -25.12 -9.92 -17.51
N GLU A 118 -24.34 -9.54 -16.51
CA GLU A 118 -22.92 -9.22 -16.65
C GLU A 118 -22.13 -9.79 -15.48
N THR A 119 -20.86 -10.11 -15.71
CA THR A 119 -19.90 -10.44 -14.65
C THR A 119 -18.93 -9.28 -14.49
N GLU A 120 -18.86 -8.75 -13.28
CA GLU A 120 -17.94 -7.70 -12.89
C GLU A 120 -16.67 -8.30 -12.26
N THR A 121 -15.51 -7.73 -12.57
CA THR A 121 -14.22 -8.09 -11.96
C THR A 121 -13.39 -6.84 -11.66
N THR A 122 -12.83 -6.79 -10.45
CA THR A 122 -11.97 -5.70 -9.98
C THR A 122 -10.56 -6.21 -9.68
N PHE A 123 -9.58 -5.31 -9.83
CA PHE A 123 -8.18 -5.58 -9.56
C PHE A 123 -7.61 -4.48 -8.67
N ASP A 124 -7.08 -4.85 -7.51
CA ASP A 124 -6.44 -3.93 -6.59
C ASP A 124 -5.03 -4.40 -6.25
N LEU A 125 -4.04 -3.52 -6.43
CA LEU A 125 -2.65 -3.78 -6.13
C LEU A 125 -2.23 -2.97 -4.89
N ASN A 126 -2.05 -3.66 -3.78
CA ASN A 126 -1.66 -3.07 -2.51
C ASN A 126 -0.19 -3.39 -2.20
N PRO A 127 0.55 -2.49 -1.53
CA PRO A 127 1.83 -2.85 -0.94
C PRO A 127 1.62 -3.87 0.19
N VAL A 128 2.52 -4.84 0.32
CA VAL A 128 2.58 -5.71 1.49
C VAL A 128 3.21 -4.91 2.62
N LEU A 129 2.45 -4.70 3.69
CA LEU A 129 2.93 -4.03 4.88
C LEU A 129 3.77 -5.03 5.70
N HIS A 130 5.10 -4.90 5.63
CA HIS A 130 6.01 -5.70 6.45
C HIS A 130 6.10 -5.14 7.86
N LYS A 131 6.14 -6.03 8.86
CA LYS A 131 6.30 -5.66 10.27
C LYS A 131 7.38 -6.55 10.88
N THR A 132 8.45 -5.97 11.40
CA THR A 132 9.46 -6.69 12.18
C THR A 132 9.20 -6.53 13.67
N MET A 133 9.64 -7.47 14.49
CA MET A 133 9.64 -7.28 15.94
C MET A 133 10.92 -6.54 16.35
N TRP A 134 10.79 -5.54 17.21
CA TRP A 134 11.89 -4.77 17.78
C TRP A 134 12.07 -5.04 19.27
N ILE A 135 11.04 -5.51 19.97
CA ILE A 135 11.04 -5.71 21.43
C ILE A 135 10.78 -7.18 21.75
N ASP A 136 11.83 -7.99 21.72
CA ASP A 136 11.73 -9.44 21.90
C ASP A 136 11.40 -9.86 23.34
N GLN A 137 11.68 -8.98 24.31
CA GLN A 137 11.43 -9.23 25.73
C GLN A 137 10.66 -8.09 26.36
N LYS A 138 9.54 -8.42 27.00
CA LYS A 138 8.75 -7.45 27.76
C LYS A 138 9.62 -6.80 28.86
N PRO A 139 9.87 -5.49 28.80
CA PRO A 139 10.68 -4.79 29.80
C PRO A 139 9.89 -4.63 31.10
N ARG A 140 10.61 -4.58 32.23
CA ARG A 140 9.99 -4.23 33.52
C ARG A 140 9.56 -2.77 33.59
N SER A 141 10.22 -1.91 32.83
CA SER A 141 9.95 -0.47 32.73
C SER A 141 10.54 0.09 31.44
N ILE A 142 9.94 1.16 30.92
CA ILE A 142 10.50 1.96 29.83
C ILE A 142 10.78 3.39 30.31
N CYS A 143 11.73 4.06 29.69
CA CYS A 143 12.22 5.38 30.10
C CYS A 143 12.07 6.36 28.93
N VAL A 144 11.17 7.33 29.08
CA VAL A 144 10.77 8.26 28.02
C VAL A 144 11.46 9.60 28.21
N TYR A 145 12.23 10.02 27.21
CA TYR A 145 12.91 11.30 27.14
C TYR A 145 12.15 12.22 26.17
N LEU A 146 11.77 13.41 26.65
CA LEU A 146 10.96 14.36 25.88
C LEU A 146 11.68 14.91 24.64
N ASN A 147 13.01 14.88 24.64
CA ASN A 147 13.86 15.26 23.52
C ASN A 147 15.26 14.64 23.67
N LYS A 148 16.07 14.70 22.61
CA LYS A 148 17.44 14.17 22.57
C LYS A 148 18.42 14.73 23.61
N ASN A 149 18.12 15.89 24.20
CA ASN A 149 18.98 16.57 25.18
C ASN A 149 18.48 16.39 26.62
N ALA A 150 17.37 15.67 26.83
CA ALA A 150 16.81 15.48 28.16
C ALA A 150 17.74 14.62 29.02
N VAL A 151 18.11 15.13 30.20
CA VAL A 151 18.96 14.41 31.17
C VAL A 151 18.12 13.40 31.97
N ASN A 152 16.90 13.79 32.32
CA ASN A 152 15.97 12.95 33.08
C ASN A 152 14.93 12.35 32.15
N CYS A 153 14.53 11.11 32.42
CA CYS A 153 13.41 10.48 31.75
C CYS A 153 12.20 10.33 32.67
N ASN A 154 11.02 10.25 32.06
CA ASN A 154 9.82 9.77 32.71
C ASN A 154 9.79 8.24 32.65
N LYS A 155 9.87 7.59 33.81
CA LYS A 155 9.88 6.13 33.89
C LYS A 155 8.46 5.58 33.97
N ILE A 156 8.08 4.78 32.98
CA ILE A 156 6.80 4.07 32.95
C ILE A 156 7.02 2.65 33.49
N THR A 157 6.26 2.29 34.52
CA THR A 157 6.28 0.95 35.17
C THR A 157 4.95 0.22 35.05
N ASP A 158 3.90 0.92 34.61
CA ASP A 158 2.58 0.36 34.33
C ASP A 158 2.67 -0.69 33.21
N GLN A 159 2.36 -1.94 33.57
CA GLN A 159 2.52 -3.09 32.67
C GLN A 159 1.55 -3.04 31.50
N ASN A 160 0.35 -2.47 31.67
CA ASN A 160 -0.62 -2.35 30.58
C ASN A 160 -0.15 -1.33 29.56
N LYS A 161 0.42 -0.20 30.02
CA LYS A 161 1.00 0.80 29.12
C LYS A 161 2.21 0.26 28.36
N ILE A 162 3.05 -0.53 29.03
CA ILE A 162 4.21 -1.18 28.39
C ILE A 162 3.74 -2.18 27.33
N GLU A 163 2.73 -3.01 27.60
CA GLU A 163 2.17 -3.93 26.61
C GLU A 163 1.58 -3.20 25.41
N GLN A 164 0.83 -2.12 25.64
CA GLN A 164 0.28 -1.30 24.56
C GLN A 164 1.39 -0.69 23.70
N PHE A 165 2.47 -0.19 24.32
CA PHE A 165 3.61 0.33 23.58
C PHE A 165 4.27 -0.76 22.72
N ILE A 166 4.52 -1.95 23.27
CA ILE A 166 5.10 -3.07 22.49
C ILE A 166 4.21 -3.42 21.31
N LYS A 167 2.91 -3.56 21.55
CA LYS A 167 1.93 -3.82 20.49
C LYS A 167 1.99 -2.75 19.40
N MET A 168 2.03 -1.48 19.78
CA MET A 168 2.13 -0.39 18.82
C MET A 168 3.40 -0.48 17.96
N VAL A 169 4.55 -0.78 18.56
CA VAL A 169 5.84 -0.86 17.86
C VAL A 169 5.95 -2.10 16.98
N ASP A 170 5.49 -3.26 17.45
CA ASP A 170 5.76 -4.55 16.81
C ASP A 170 4.57 -5.08 15.98
N GLU A 171 3.34 -4.75 16.34
CA GLU A 171 2.14 -5.19 15.65
C GLU A 171 1.46 -4.11 14.82
N ASP A 172 1.48 -2.84 15.24
CA ASP A 172 0.74 -1.78 14.54
C ASP A 172 1.64 -1.02 13.55
N ALA A 173 2.88 -0.73 13.93
CA ALA A 173 3.83 -0.01 13.09
C ALA A 173 4.35 -0.87 11.94
N VAL A 174 4.50 -0.24 10.77
CA VAL A 174 4.90 -0.90 9.53
C VAL A 174 6.30 -0.47 9.16
N ASN A 175 7.15 -1.42 8.75
CA ASN A 175 8.50 -1.14 8.27
C ASN A 175 8.46 -0.19 7.08
N LYS A 176 9.26 0.87 7.15
CA LYS A 176 9.29 1.91 6.13
C LYS A 176 10.63 2.63 6.14
N ASP A 177 11.57 2.13 5.35
CA ASP A 177 12.96 2.62 5.30
C ASP A 177 13.08 4.07 4.81
N ASP A 178 12.14 4.52 3.97
CA ASP A 178 12.05 5.88 3.45
C ASP A 178 11.24 6.83 4.36
N ALA A 179 10.80 6.37 5.54
CA ALA A 179 10.04 7.19 6.46
C ALA A 179 10.87 8.43 6.89
N PRO A 180 10.27 9.63 6.86
CA PRO A 180 10.98 10.87 7.10
C PRO A 180 11.42 10.97 8.55
N LEU A 181 12.62 11.51 8.76
CA LEU A 181 13.16 11.78 10.09
C LEU A 181 13.13 13.28 10.35
N GLN A 182 12.72 13.62 11.56
CA GLN A 182 12.60 14.99 12.02
C GLN A 182 13.78 15.39 12.90
N LYS A 183 14.15 16.68 12.85
CA LYS A 183 15.28 17.22 13.61
C LYS A 183 15.07 17.13 15.12
N GLU A 184 13.82 17.31 15.54
CA GLU A 184 13.34 17.16 16.91
C GLU A 184 12.59 15.83 17.03
N PHE A 185 12.90 15.07 18.09
CA PHE A 185 12.34 13.74 18.33
C PHE A 185 12.40 13.41 19.81
N GLY A 186 11.44 12.62 20.28
CA GLY A 186 11.48 11.98 21.59
C GLY A 186 12.31 10.69 21.53
N ILE A 187 12.74 10.19 22.69
CA ILE A 187 13.44 8.90 22.78
C ILE A 187 12.73 8.03 23.82
N VAL A 188 12.50 6.77 23.48
CA VAL A 188 12.09 5.74 24.44
C VAL A 188 13.23 4.75 24.58
N ASP A 189 13.72 4.57 25.81
CA ASP A 189 14.68 3.53 26.16
C ASP A 189 13.93 2.29 26.66
N VAL A 190 14.19 1.17 25.99
CA VAL A 190 13.63 -0.15 26.26
C VAL A 190 14.78 -1.13 26.47
N ASN A 191 15.00 -1.55 27.73
CA ASN A 191 16.09 -2.47 28.09
C ASN A 191 17.49 -2.01 27.62
N GLY A 192 17.75 -0.70 27.52
CA GLY A 192 19.01 -0.12 27.04
C GLY A 192 19.06 0.13 25.54
N GLU A 193 18.02 -0.26 24.79
CA GLU A 193 17.87 0.08 23.37
C GLU A 193 17.04 1.33 23.19
N LYS A 194 17.48 2.23 22.32
CA LYS A 194 16.81 3.52 22.07
C LYS A 194 15.95 3.46 20.82
N ILE A 195 14.69 3.85 20.97
CA ILE A 195 13.75 4.07 19.89
C ILE A 195 13.50 5.57 19.79
N GLU A 196 13.86 6.18 18.67
CA GLU A 196 13.58 7.58 18.37
C GLU A 196 12.14 7.70 17.84
N ILE A 197 11.40 8.71 18.31
CA ILE A 197 10.03 8.99 17.90
C ILE A 197 10.00 10.35 17.22
N HIS A 198 9.89 10.34 15.89
CA HIS A 198 9.81 11.53 15.05
C HIS A 198 8.34 11.81 14.69
N TYR A 199 7.87 13.01 15.00
CA TYR A 199 6.53 13.48 14.62
C TYR A 199 6.62 14.53 13.52
N ASP A 200 5.88 14.30 12.44
CA ASP A 200 5.72 15.27 11.36
C ASP A 200 4.27 15.79 11.36
N PRO A 201 4.02 17.08 11.63
CA PRO A 201 2.66 17.61 11.60
C PRO A 201 2.01 17.60 10.20
N LEU A 202 2.82 17.48 9.13
CA LEU A 202 2.34 17.43 7.75
C LEU A 202 1.96 16.01 7.30
N LEU A 203 2.46 14.99 8.00
CA LEU A 203 2.16 13.60 7.74
C LEU A 203 1.50 13.04 8.99
N PRO A 204 0.19 12.73 9.01
CA PRO A 204 -0.52 12.24 10.19
C PRO A 204 -0.04 10.82 10.57
N SER A 205 1.20 10.72 11.04
CA SER A 205 1.97 9.52 11.32
C SER A 205 3.24 9.85 12.11
N PHE A 206 3.74 8.89 12.89
CA PHE A 206 5.10 8.93 13.44
C PHE A 206 6.03 8.06 12.63
N THR A 207 7.29 8.47 12.59
CA THR A 207 8.40 7.59 12.26
C THR A 207 9.07 7.14 13.55
N LEU A 208 9.10 5.83 13.76
CA LEU A 208 9.93 5.19 14.78
C LEU A 208 11.26 4.81 14.15
N LYS A 209 12.37 5.02 14.85
CA LYS A 209 13.70 4.61 14.38
C LYS A 209 14.46 3.87 15.48
N LYS A 210 15.00 2.70 15.12
CA LYS A 210 15.89 1.88 15.95
C LYS A 210 17.11 1.52 15.09
N ALA A 211 18.29 1.99 15.49
CA ALA A 211 19.50 1.89 14.67
C ALA A 211 19.26 2.41 13.23
N ASP A 212 19.45 1.55 12.21
CA ASP A 212 19.23 1.88 10.80
C ASP A 212 17.81 1.53 10.31
N GLU A 213 17.01 0.85 11.13
CA GLU A 213 15.64 0.46 10.79
C GLU A 213 14.63 1.55 11.12
N ARG A 214 13.58 1.64 10.30
CA ARG A 214 12.49 2.61 10.48
C ARG A 214 11.13 1.95 10.33
N LYS A 215 10.18 2.41 11.14
CA LYS A 215 8.76 2.05 11.04
C LYS A 215 7.89 3.29 11.02
N GLN A 216 6.71 3.20 10.41
CA GLN A 216 5.71 4.26 10.40
C GLN A 216 4.39 3.76 11.00
N MET A 217 3.74 4.60 11.80
CA MET A 217 2.41 4.32 12.38
C MET A 217 1.57 5.58 12.51
N LYS A 218 0.26 5.44 12.72
CA LYS A 218 -0.65 6.57 12.95
C LYS A 218 -0.46 7.20 14.35
N PRO A 219 -0.76 8.49 14.53
CA PRO A 219 -0.23 9.23 15.65
C PRO A 219 -1.08 9.22 16.92
N GLU A 220 -2.37 8.88 16.85
CA GLU A 220 -3.30 9.31 17.90
C GLU A 220 -3.10 8.59 19.24
N ALA A 221 -2.66 7.33 19.24
CA ALA A 221 -2.59 6.54 20.48
C ALA A 221 -1.21 6.59 21.19
N LEU A 222 -0.12 6.88 20.47
CA LEU A 222 1.23 6.72 21.00
C LEU A 222 1.68 7.90 21.89
N LEU A 223 1.32 9.14 21.54
CA LEU A 223 1.77 10.32 22.31
C LEU A 223 1.06 10.43 23.66
N GLU A 224 -0.24 10.15 23.70
CA GLU A 224 -0.99 10.13 24.95
C GLU A 224 -0.42 9.05 25.89
N LEU A 225 -0.11 7.87 25.34
CA LEU A 225 0.47 6.77 26.09
C LEU A 225 1.81 7.14 26.74
N LEU A 226 2.66 7.86 25.98
CA LEU A 226 4.03 8.21 26.38
C LEU A 226 4.16 9.59 27.05
N GLY A 227 3.09 10.38 27.10
CA GLY A 227 3.13 11.77 27.60
C GLY A 227 3.96 12.70 26.70
N LEU A 228 3.93 12.49 25.39
CA LEU A 228 4.69 13.23 24.37
C LEU A 228 3.83 14.19 23.53
N THR A 229 2.65 14.58 24.04
CA THR A 229 1.68 15.42 23.31
C THR A 229 2.25 16.78 22.89
N HIS A 230 3.29 17.29 23.58
CA HIS A 230 4.00 18.52 23.19
C HIS A 230 4.64 18.47 21.81
N LEU A 231 4.85 17.28 21.23
CA LEU A 231 5.33 17.14 19.87
C LEU A 231 4.28 17.59 18.83
N GLN A 232 2.99 17.55 19.15
CA GLN A 232 1.90 17.98 18.25
C GLN A 232 1.67 19.49 18.21
N GLU A 233 2.11 20.22 19.23
CA GLU A 233 1.82 21.65 19.41
C GLU A 233 2.85 22.58 18.72
N ARG A 234 3.76 22.02 17.92
CA ARG A 234 4.85 22.76 17.25
C ARG A 234 4.79 22.60 15.73
#